data_AF-A0AAN7Z5P4-F1
#
_entry.id   AF-A0AAN7Z5P4-F1
#
_cell.length_a   1.000
_cell.length_b   1.000
_cell.length_c   1.000
_cell.angle_alpha   90.00
_cell.angle_beta   90.00
_cell.angle_gamma   90.00
#
_symmetry.space_group_name_H-M   'P 1'
#
loop_
_entity.id
_entity.type
_entity.pdbx_description
1 polymer ?
#
loop_
_entity_poly.entity_id
_entity_poly.type
_entity_poly.pdbx_seq_one_letter_code
_entity_poly.pdbx_strand_id
1 'polypeptide(L)'
;MVFVVVSILGHFSKTLILLLIPQIFNFVYSVPQLFGLVPCPRHRLPHFNARTGLLEPSVTRWETRKQPHPIISHALRLLAQFQLLRLKQDEGGRIVETSNFTILNLWLVWRGPMREDRLAIEITVMQTLVGLFGLFVRHRLALLIFREDNWSLRSAV
;
A
#
# COMPACT_ATOMS: atom_id res chain seq x y z
N MET A 1 -2.17 -16.60 -8.88
CA MET A 1 -2.84 -17.91 -8.88
C MET A 1 -2.08 -18.94 -8.05
N VAL A 2 -0.79 -19.18 -8.31
CA VAL A 2 0.03 -20.17 -7.56
C VAL A 2 -0.08 -20.03 -6.04
N PHE A 3 0.16 -18.83 -5.47
CA PHE A 3 0.10 -18.63 -4.01
C PHE A 3 -1.25 -19.00 -3.39
N VAL A 4 -2.35 -18.66 -4.06
CA VAL A 4 -3.70 -18.97 -3.58
C VAL A 4 -3.97 -20.48 -3.64
N VAL A 5 -3.59 -21.13 -4.74
CA VAL A 5 -3.76 -22.58 -4.91
C VAL A 5 -3.00 -23.35 -3.84
N VAL A 6 -1.71 -23.05 -3.64
CA VAL A 6 -0.90 -23.76 -2.65
C VAL A 6 -1.39 -23.50 -1.22
N SER A 7 -1.86 -22.30 -0.90
CA SER A 7 -2.33 -21.98 0.45
C SER A 7 -3.68 -22.57 0.79
N ILE A 8 -4.58 -22.68 -0.20
CA ILE A 8 -5.88 -23.33 -0.03
C ILE A 8 -5.68 -24.83 0.12
N LEU A 9 -4.96 -25.48 -0.80
CA LEU A 9 -4.73 -26.92 -0.77
C LEU A 9 -3.85 -27.34 0.42
N GLY A 10 -2.88 -26.52 0.82
CA GLY A 10 -2.07 -26.75 2.01
C GLY A 10 -2.69 -26.26 3.32
N HIS A 11 -3.92 -25.73 3.30
CA HIS A 11 -4.64 -25.22 4.47
C HIS A 11 -3.89 -24.15 5.29
N PHE A 12 -3.01 -23.36 4.66
CA PHE A 12 -2.23 -22.29 5.31
C PHE A 12 -2.59 -20.88 4.83
N SER A 13 -3.80 -20.67 4.27
CA SER A 13 -4.27 -19.36 3.79
C SER A 13 -4.12 -18.23 4.83
N LYS A 14 -4.34 -18.52 6.12
CA LYS A 14 -4.16 -17.52 7.20
C LYS A 14 -2.70 -17.04 7.30
N THR A 15 -1.73 -17.93 7.09
CA THR A 15 -0.30 -17.58 7.08
C THR A 15 0.11 -16.89 5.81
N LEU A 16 -0.45 -17.28 4.65
CA LEU A 16 -0.20 -16.55 3.41
C LEU A 16 -0.62 -15.08 3.55
N ILE A 17 -1.74 -14.79 4.21
CA ILE A 17 -2.19 -13.41 4.48
C ILE A 17 -1.15 -12.63 5.29
N LEU A 18 -0.51 -13.25 6.30
CA LEU A 18 0.57 -12.61 7.06
C LEU A 18 1.79 -12.29 6.19
N LEU A 19 2.11 -13.16 5.22
CA LEU A 19 3.21 -12.92 4.29
C LEU A 19 2.86 -11.87 3.23
N LEU A 20 1.58 -11.66 2.96
CA LEU A 20 1.07 -10.70 1.97
C LEU A 20 0.66 -9.34 2.59
N ILE A 21 1.07 -9.04 3.82
CA ILE A 21 0.72 -7.77 4.49
C ILE A 21 1.10 -6.55 3.63
N PRO A 22 2.29 -6.43 3.04
CA PRO A 22 2.62 -5.25 2.23
C PRO A 22 1.76 -5.12 0.96
N GLN A 23 1.38 -6.25 0.35
CA GLN A 23 0.49 -6.28 -0.82
C GLN A 23 -0.93 -5.86 -0.42
N ILE A 24 -1.44 -6.35 0.70
CA ILE A 24 -2.75 -5.97 1.25
C ILE A 24 -2.75 -4.49 1.60
N PHE A 25 -1.71 -3.99 2.26
CA PHE A 25 -1.57 -2.57 2.57
C PHE A 25 -1.58 -1.72 1.30
N ASN A 26 -0.79 -2.08 0.28
CA ASN A 26 -0.78 -1.37 -0.99
C ASN A 26 -2.16 -1.37 -1.65
N PHE A 27 -2.89 -2.49 -1.59
CA PHE A 27 -4.25 -2.60 -2.11
C PHE A 27 -5.21 -1.66 -1.36
N VAL A 28 -5.27 -1.75 -0.03
CA VAL A 28 -6.14 -0.91 0.82
C VAL A 28 -5.81 0.57 0.62
N TYR A 29 -4.53 0.93 0.58
CA TYR A 29 -4.11 2.30 0.31
C TYR A 29 -4.52 2.77 -1.09
N SER A 30 -4.53 1.88 -2.09
CA SER A 30 -4.97 2.15 -3.47
C SER A 30 -6.49 2.25 -3.64
N VAL A 31 -7.29 1.77 -2.67
CA VAL A 31 -8.76 1.67 -2.78
C VAL A 31 -9.44 2.95 -3.25
N PRO A 32 -9.14 4.15 -2.70
CA PRO A 32 -9.83 5.38 -3.14
C PRO A 32 -9.67 5.66 -4.64
N GLN A 33 -8.52 5.31 -5.23
CA GLN A 33 -8.30 5.42 -6.67
C GLN A 33 -9.00 4.29 -7.44
N LEU A 34 -8.93 3.04 -6.96
CA LEU A 34 -9.52 1.89 -7.63
C LEU A 34 -11.05 1.97 -7.75
N PHE A 35 -11.72 2.55 -6.76
CA PHE A 35 -13.18 2.75 -6.77
C PHE A 35 -13.60 4.09 -7.37
N GLY A 36 -12.66 4.88 -7.90
CA GLY A 36 -12.95 6.16 -8.58
C GLY A 36 -13.35 7.31 -7.65
N LEU A 37 -13.15 7.18 -6.34
CA LEU A 37 -13.37 8.28 -5.38
C LEU A 37 -12.32 9.40 -5.57
N VAL A 38 -11.11 9.01 -5.96
CA VAL A 38 -10.00 9.88 -6.37
C VAL A 38 -9.67 9.56 -7.83
N PRO A 39 -9.33 10.55 -8.68
CA PRO A 39 -8.96 10.26 -10.07
C PRO A 39 -7.79 9.28 -10.13
N CYS A 40 -8.00 8.19 -10.85
CA CYS A 40 -7.02 7.12 -11.03
C CYS A 40 -6.40 7.21 -12.42
N PRO A 41 -5.15 7.70 -12.55
CA PRO A 41 -4.48 7.67 -13.84
C PRO A 41 -4.21 6.22 -14.26
N ARG A 42 -4.09 6.00 -15.57
CA ARG A 42 -3.81 4.67 -16.15
C ARG A 42 -2.50 4.09 -15.63
N HIS A 43 -1.48 4.93 -15.43
CA HIS A 43 -0.18 4.56 -14.90
C HIS A 43 0.04 5.24 -13.55
N ARG A 44 0.36 4.44 -12.52
CA ARG A 44 0.58 4.91 -11.14
C ARG A 44 2.00 4.62 -10.64
N LEU A 45 2.90 4.30 -11.58
CA LEU A 45 4.32 4.12 -11.30
C LEU A 45 4.97 5.47 -10.98
N PRO A 46 6.02 5.52 -10.14
CA PRO A 46 6.80 6.73 -9.93
C PRO A 46 7.27 7.38 -11.23
N HIS A 47 7.39 8.71 -11.22
CA HIS A 47 7.82 9.47 -12.39
C HIS A 47 9.35 9.50 -12.45
N PHE A 48 9.92 9.08 -13.57
CA PHE A 48 11.37 9.15 -13.79
C PHE A 48 11.78 10.55 -14.27
N ASN A 49 12.66 11.21 -13.53
CA ASN A 49 13.24 12.49 -13.92
C ASN A 49 14.61 12.26 -14.58
N ALA A 50 14.67 12.43 -15.91
CA ALA A 50 15.89 12.20 -16.69
C ALA A 50 17.05 13.14 -16.34
N ARG A 51 16.78 14.30 -15.73
CA ARG A 51 17.85 15.25 -15.33
C ARG A 51 18.55 14.81 -14.06
N THR A 52 17.81 14.27 -13.11
CA THR A 52 18.36 13.80 -11.82
C THR A 52 18.73 12.32 -11.84
N GLY A 53 18.15 11.55 -12.77
CA GLY A 53 18.27 10.10 -12.81
C GLY A 53 17.51 9.41 -11.66
N LEU A 54 16.56 10.10 -11.02
CA LEU A 54 15.81 9.62 -9.87
C LEU A 54 14.32 9.44 -10.20
N LEU A 55 13.67 8.55 -9.45
CA LEU A 55 12.23 8.42 -9.38
C LEU A 55 11.66 9.39 -8.36
N GLU A 56 10.68 10.17 -8.80
CA GLU A 56 9.89 11.09 -7.99
C GLU A 56 8.47 10.55 -7.80
N PRO A 57 7.77 10.93 -6.72
CA PRO A 57 6.36 10.58 -6.56
C PRO A 57 5.55 11.07 -7.78
N SER A 58 4.91 10.16 -8.47
CA SER A 58 3.95 10.48 -9.52
C SER A 58 2.70 11.12 -8.90
N VAL A 59 2.11 12.08 -9.62
CA VAL A 59 0.99 12.87 -9.13
C VAL A 59 -0.25 12.71 -10.01
N THR A 60 -1.41 12.74 -9.36
CA THR A 60 -2.70 12.96 -9.97
C THR A 60 -3.03 14.44 -9.88
N ARG A 61 -3.34 15.05 -11.03
CA ARG A 61 -3.80 16.44 -11.10
C ARG A 61 -5.32 16.51 -10.94
N TRP A 62 -5.76 17.50 -10.18
CA TRP A 62 -7.17 17.80 -9.99
C TRP A 62 -7.56 18.96 -10.89
N GLU A 63 -8.66 18.81 -11.62
CA GLU A 63 -9.18 19.88 -12.45
C GLU A 63 -9.83 20.97 -11.59
N THR A 64 -9.63 22.23 -11.94
CA THR A 64 -10.22 23.38 -11.22
C THR A 64 -11.76 23.31 -11.17
N ARG A 65 -12.38 22.69 -12.19
CA ARG A 65 -13.83 22.53 -12.29
C ARG A 65 -14.37 21.33 -11.51
N LYS A 66 -13.53 20.32 -11.21
CA LYS A 66 -13.94 19.06 -10.58
C LYS A 66 -13.13 18.83 -9.30
N GLN A 67 -13.55 19.52 -8.25
CA GLN A 67 -12.97 19.36 -6.91
C GLN A 67 -13.56 18.15 -6.19
N PRO A 68 -12.80 17.50 -5.30
CA PRO A 68 -13.30 16.37 -4.52
C PRO A 68 -14.43 16.80 -3.58
N HIS A 69 -15.31 15.86 -3.28
CA HIS A 69 -16.35 16.05 -2.26
C HIS A 69 -15.71 16.52 -0.94
N PRO A 70 -16.35 17.42 -0.15
CA PRO A 70 -15.77 17.98 1.07
C PRO A 70 -15.23 16.93 2.06
N ILE A 71 -15.89 15.77 2.17
CA ILE A 71 -15.42 14.68 3.03
C ILE A 71 -14.08 14.12 2.53
N ILE A 72 -13.96 13.92 1.21
CA ILE A 72 -12.74 13.40 0.58
C ILE A 72 -11.63 14.44 0.70
N SER A 73 -11.92 15.73 0.51
CA SER A 73 -10.90 16.78 0.66
C SER A 73 -10.34 16.87 2.09
N HIS A 74 -11.18 16.71 3.12
CA HIS A 74 -10.72 16.62 4.51
C HIS A 74 -9.89 15.36 4.75
N ALA A 75 -10.34 14.20 4.26
CA ALA A 75 -9.58 12.96 4.37
C ALA A 75 -8.20 13.07 3.71
N LEU A 76 -8.10 13.68 2.52
CA LEU A 76 -6.84 13.94 1.83
C LEU A 76 -5.90 14.84 2.62
N ARG A 77 -6.45 15.89 3.25
CA ARG A 77 -5.68 16.80 4.13
C ARG A 77 -5.17 16.08 5.38
N LEU A 78 -5.99 15.24 5.99
CA LEU A 78 -5.57 14.41 7.13
C LEU A 78 -4.46 13.43 6.73
N LEU A 79 -4.62 12.74 5.60
CA LEU A 79 -3.57 11.85 5.08
C LEU A 79 -2.27 12.60 4.79
N ALA A 80 -2.34 13.83 4.25
CA ALA A 80 -1.17 14.67 4.06
C ALA A 80 -0.49 15.06 5.38
N GLN A 81 -1.28 15.36 6.42
CA GLN A 81 -0.78 15.66 7.76
C GLN A 81 -0.01 14.47 8.36
N PHE A 82 -0.49 13.24 8.16
CA PHE A 82 0.20 12.02 8.57
C PHE A 82 1.36 11.60 7.65
N GLN A 83 1.77 12.47 6.71
CA GLN A 83 2.81 12.17 5.72
C GLN A 83 2.50 10.93 4.86
N LEU A 84 1.22 10.56 4.74
CA LEU A 84 0.78 9.42 3.94
C LEU A 84 0.58 9.79 2.47
N LEU A 85 0.63 11.05 2.10
CA LEU A 85 0.62 11.49 0.70
C LEU A 85 1.24 12.89 0.60
N ARG A 86 1.70 13.23 -0.60
CA ARG A 86 2.09 14.61 -0.94
C ARG A 86 0.88 15.31 -1.56
N LEU A 87 0.50 16.46 -0.98
CA LEU A 87 -0.63 17.26 -1.43
C LEU A 87 -0.17 18.69 -1.70
N LYS A 88 -0.47 19.19 -2.90
CA LYS A 88 -0.20 20.57 -3.30
C LYS A 88 -1.51 21.34 -3.37
N GLN A 89 -1.57 22.44 -2.62
CA GLN A 89 -2.71 23.37 -2.61
C GLN A 89 -2.35 24.65 -3.35
N ASP A 90 -3.37 25.28 -3.92
CA ASP A 90 -3.30 26.63 -4.47
C ASP A 90 -3.53 27.68 -3.37
N GLU A 91 -3.24 28.95 -3.65
CA GLU A 91 -3.44 30.08 -2.72
C GLU A 91 -4.91 30.19 -2.24
N GLY A 92 -5.86 29.74 -3.06
CA GLY A 92 -7.29 29.65 -2.72
C GLY A 92 -7.71 28.41 -1.92
N GLY A 93 -6.78 27.61 -1.40
CA GLY A 93 -7.07 26.42 -0.58
C GLY A 93 -7.62 25.20 -1.35
N ARG A 94 -7.58 25.26 -2.69
CA ARG A 94 -8.03 24.18 -3.59
C ARG A 94 -6.91 23.16 -3.77
N ILE A 95 -7.28 21.89 -3.92
CA ILE A 95 -6.30 20.82 -4.15
C ILE A 95 -5.95 20.83 -5.64
N VAL A 96 -4.66 20.98 -5.95
CA VAL A 96 -4.15 21.01 -7.33
C VAL A 96 -3.55 19.66 -7.70
N GLU A 97 -2.72 19.09 -6.84
CA GLU A 97 -2.02 17.82 -7.09
C GLU A 97 -2.00 16.96 -5.84
N THR A 98 -2.17 15.66 -6.03
CA THR A 98 -1.99 14.64 -4.98
C THR A 98 -1.11 13.54 -5.49
N SER A 99 -0.18 13.02 -4.69
CA SER A 99 0.60 11.84 -5.07
C SER A 99 -0.31 10.63 -5.32
N ASN A 100 0.09 9.74 -6.23
CA ASN A 100 -0.63 8.50 -6.49
C ASN A 100 -0.63 7.58 -5.25
N PHE A 101 -1.72 6.84 -5.08
CA PHE A 101 -1.96 6.01 -3.91
C PHE A 101 -1.40 4.62 -4.17
N THR A 102 -0.09 4.47 -3.95
CA THR A 102 0.62 3.19 -4.01
C THR A 102 1.74 3.20 -2.97
N ILE A 103 2.15 2.03 -2.49
CA ILE A 103 3.27 1.89 -1.55
C ILE A 103 4.59 2.44 -2.11
N LEU A 104 4.81 2.37 -3.43
CA LEU A 104 6.03 2.92 -4.06
C LEU A 104 6.08 4.45 -3.96
N ASN A 105 4.99 5.12 -4.36
CA ASN A 105 4.88 6.57 -4.22
C ASN A 105 4.92 7.01 -2.75
N LEU A 106 4.30 6.25 -1.84
CA LEU A 106 4.37 6.51 -0.40
C LEU A 106 5.81 6.42 0.12
N TRP A 107 6.57 5.40 -0.31
CA TRP A 107 7.97 5.25 0.07
C TRP A 107 8.81 6.46 -0.37
N LEU A 108 8.57 6.97 -1.58
CA LEU A 108 9.22 8.18 -2.10
C LEU A 108 8.76 9.46 -1.39
N VAL A 109 7.53 9.51 -0.86
CA VAL A 109 7.09 10.62 0.01
C VAL A 109 7.89 10.61 1.33
N TRP A 110 8.12 9.44 1.92
CA TRP A 110 8.87 9.32 3.17
C TRP A 110 10.38 9.48 3.02
N ARG A 111 10.97 8.90 1.98
CA ARG A 111 12.43 8.86 1.77
C ARG A 111 12.95 9.96 0.86
N GLY A 112 12.08 10.58 0.06
CA GLY A 112 12.44 11.50 -1.02
C GLY A 112 12.72 10.77 -2.34
N PRO A 113 13.18 11.49 -3.38
CA PRO A 113 13.49 10.92 -4.69
C PRO A 113 14.66 9.94 -4.64
N MET A 114 14.53 8.80 -5.33
CA MET A 114 15.49 7.69 -5.25
C MET A 114 15.71 7.05 -6.61
N ARG A 115 16.88 6.43 -6.83
CA ARG A 115 17.11 5.59 -8.01
C ARG A 115 16.20 4.35 -7.97
N GLU A 116 15.83 3.86 -9.14
CA GLU A 116 14.90 2.73 -9.30
C GLU A 116 15.41 1.44 -8.64
N ASP A 117 16.69 1.13 -8.82
CA ASP A 117 17.35 -0.02 -8.20
C ASP A 117 17.25 0.02 -6.67
N ARG A 118 17.54 1.18 -6.08
CA ARG A 118 17.48 1.38 -4.65
C ARG A 118 16.04 1.30 -4.11
N LEU A 119 15.08 1.91 -4.80
CA LEU A 119 13.67 1.82 -4.43
C LEU A 119 13.19 0.36 -4.44
N ALA A 120 13.53 -0.39 -5.49
CA ALA A 120 13.17 -1.80 -5.61
C ALA A 120 13.78 -2.63 -4.45
N ILE A 121 15.07 -2.46 -4.18
CA ILE A 121 15.75 -3.15 -3.08
C ILE A 121 15.11 -2.82 -1.74
N GLU A 122 14.85 -1.55 -1.44
CA GLU A 122 14.26 -1.16 -0.14
C GLU A 122 12.85 -1.74 0.06
N ILE A 123 12.03 -1.76 -0.99
CA ILE A 123 10.70 -2.37 -0.94
C ILE A 123 10.80 -3.90 -0.77
N THR A 124 11.73 -4.56 -1.45
CA THR A 124 11.98 -6.00 -1.25
C THR A 124 12.49 -6.30 0.15
N VAL A 125 13.41 -5.49 0.68
CA VAL A 125 13.89 -5.64 2.07
C VAL A 125 12.73 -5.47 3.05
N MET A 126 11.89 -4.46 2.88
CA MET A 126 10.69 -4.27 3.70
C MET A 126 9.77 -5.50 3.62
N GLN A 127 9.53 -6.03 2.42
CA GLN A 127 8.75 -7.25 2.22
C GLN A 127 9.36 -8.45 2.94
N THR A 128 10.68 -8.63 2.88
CA THR A 128 11.39 -9.71 3.57
C THR A 128 11.26 -9.56 5.08
N LEU A 129 11.45 -8.36 5.63
CA LEU A 129 11.33 -8.10 7.07
C LEU A 129 9.91 -8.36 7.58
N VAL A 130 8.89 -7.86 6.88
CA VAL A 130 7.49 -8.11 7.23
C VAL A 130 7.14 -9.58 7.09
N GLY A 131 7.66 -10.26 6.06
CA GLY A 131 7.48 -11.71 5.87
C GLY A 131 8.11 -12.53 7.00
N LEU A 132 9.35 -12.22 7.39
CA LEU A 132 10.03 -12.86 8.53
C LEU A 132 9.28 -12.60 9.84
N PHE A 133 8.77 -11.38 10.03
CA PHE A 133 7.92 -11.05 11.17
C PHE A 133 6.62 -11.86 11.16
N GLY A 134 5.96 -12.01 10.01
CA GLY A 134 4.78 -12.85 9.85
C GLY A 134 5.05 -14.32 10.18
N LEU A 135 6.21 -14.85 9.80
CA LEU A 135 6.66 -16.18 10.21
C LEU A 135 6.92 -16.26 11.70
N PHE A 136 7.58 -15.26 12.30
CA PHE A 136 7.79 -15.20 13.74
C PHE A 136 6.46 -15.22 14.50
N VAL A 137 5.48 -14.41 14.07
CA VAL A 137 4.12 -14.38 14.60
C VAL A 137 3.48 -15.77 14.51
N ARG A 138 3.61 -16.46 13.38
CA ARG A 138 3.12 -17.83 13.25
C ARG A 138 3.78 -18.79 14.24
N HIS A 139 5.10 -18.71 14.48
CA HIS A 139 5.79 -19.70 15.30
C HIS A 139 5.70 -19.43 16.81
N ARG A 140 5.60 -18.15 17.22
CA ARG A 140 5.62 -17.76 18.64
C ARG A 140 4.27 -17.29 19.17
N LEU A 141 3.38 -16.81 18.31
CA LEU A 141 2.09 -16.22 18.68
C LEU A 141 0.90 -16.96 18.06
N ALA A 142 1.11 -18.18 17.55
CA ALA A 142 0.06 -19.01 16.95
C ALA A 142 -1.18 -19.10 17.85
N LEU A 143 -1.00 -19.39 19.13
CA LEU A 143 -2.13 -19.58 20.05
C LEU A 143 -2.93 -18.29 20.33
N LEU A 144 -2.34 -17.11 20.11
CA LEU A 144 -3.01 -15.81 20.29
C LEU A 144 -3.81 -15.39 19.06
N ILE A 145 -3.31 -15.69 17.86
CA ILE A 145 -3.91 -15.25 16.59
C ILE A 145 -4.73 -16.36 15.92
N PHE A 146 -4.35 -17.62 16.12
CA PHE A 146 -5.01 -18.82 15.65
C PHE A 146 -5.54 -19.60 16.85
N ARG A 147 -6.55 -19.03 17.51
CA ARG A 147 -7.19 -19.62 18.70
C ARG A 147 -7.81 -21.01 18.41
N GLU A 148 -8.19 -21.24 17.16
CA GLU A 148 -8.54 -22.53 16.60
C GLU A 148 -7.64 -22.78 15.38
N ASP A 149 -6.64 -23.66 15.57
CA ASP A 149 -6.07 -24.40 14.46
C ASP A 149 -7.14 -25.39 14.00
N ASN A 150 -7.39 -25.49 12.69
CA ASN A 150 -8.50 -26.24 12.09
C ASN A 150 -8.40 -27.78 12.27
N TRP A 151 -7.71 -28.27 13.30
CA TRP A 151 -7.69 -29.67 13.68
C TRP A 151 -8.38 -29.86 15.02
N SER A 152 -9.71 -29.69 15.03
CA SER A 152 -10.50 -30.40 16.02
C SER A 152 -10.42 -31.89 15.68
N LEU A 153 -9.51 -32.61 16.32
CA LEU A 153 -9.50 -34.08 16.40
C LEU A 153 -10.75 -34.65 17.13
N ARG A 154 -11.80 -33.84 17.32
CA ARG A 154 -13.04 -34.18 18.02
C ARG A 154 -14.23 -34.42 17.07
N SER A 155 -14.03 -34.45 15.76
CA SER A 155 -15.06 -34.85 14.78
C SER A 155 -15.03 -36.34 14.42
N ALA A 156 -14.24 -37.15 15.13
CA ALA A 156 -14.15 -38.59 14.91
C ALA A 156 -14.21 -39.37 16.24
N VAL A 157 -15.24 -39.13 17.05
CA VAL A 157 -15.83 -40.12 17.98
C VAL A 157 -17.32 -39.88 18.03
#